data_AF-A0A8S9XS89-F1
#
_entry.id   AF-A0A8S9XS89-F1
#
_cell.length_a   1.000
_cell.length_b   1.000
_cell.length_c   1.000
_cell.angle_alpha   90.00
_cell.angle_beta   90.00
_cell.angle_gamma   90.00
#
_symmetry.space_group_name_H-M   'P 1'
#
loop_
_entity.id
_entity.type
_entity.pdbx_description
1 polymer ?
#
loop_
_entity_poly.entity_id
_entity_poly.type
_entity_poly.pdbx_seq_one_letter_code
_entity_poly.pdbx_strand_id
1 'polypeptide(L)'
;MGEHPDQCRVQLPIMEGKTPVTLLQELLLKRKINPTYNLILNGVGTHEPIFKYEVAAGTQTATGTGKSKKEAKHNAANELLLLLDSGVHSLANEVTSPYEGVLKENAVGELQDFCCTHRLRFPEYKLTRDEGLPHAKVFSWTCTISSFTTEATARTKKNAKQMAAQEMLMRLKECLSDIIDISESQTSSTKEDSSQVEMDAAVDQAIQRISDHLKRVNSFEKLGVNIADVCYSMRDDNLPELPFLDSLKDRESSWFDSQDENEIKDMFSKIVQEIPCEYILNTIETIDESKVAVVLTVNSSPSWTFVAVGCSLPEAVKNVLTEALKFMVKMRL
;
A
#
# COMPACT_ATOMS: atom_id res chain seq x y z
N MET A 1 41.83 -26.77 -56.59
CA MET A 1 41.93 -25.89 -55.41
C MET A 1 40.62 -25.14 -55.28
N GLY A 2 39.91 -25.36 -54.18
CA GLY A 2 38.63 -24.72 -53.91
C GLY A 2 37.76 -25.60 -53.01
N GLU A 3 38.30 -26.01 -51.86
CA GLU A 3 37.51 -26.62 -50.81
C GLU A 3 36.63 -25.53 -50.17
N HIS A 4 35.32 -25.63 -50.37
CA HIS A 4 34.34 -24.87 -49.60
C HIS A 4 34.07 -25.62 -48.30
N PRO A 5 34.25 -25.01 -47.11
CA PRO A 5 33.96 -25.67 -45.86
C PRO A 5 32.46 -25.71 -45.63
N ASP A 6 31.94 -26.93 -45.41
CA ASP A 6 30.60 -27.23 -44.94
C ASP A 6 30.25 -26.37 -43.71
N GLN A 7 29.28 -25.47 -43.87
CA GLN A 7 28.61 -24.84 -42.74
C GLN A 7 27.70 -25.88 -42.08
N CYS A 8 28.23 -26.59 -41.09
CA CYS A 8 27.42 -27.39 -40.17
C CYS A 8 26.38 -26.49 -39.49
N ARG A 9 25.14 -26.54 -39.99
CA ARG A 9 23.96 -25.97 -39.33
C ARG A 9 23.67 -26.80 -38.08
N VAL A 10 24.32 -26.46 -36.98
CA VAL A 10 24.08 -27.08 -35.67
C VAL A 10 22.79 -26.53 -35.09
N GLN A 11 21.73 -27.33 -35.19
CA GLN A 11 20.49 -27.13 -34.44
C GLN A 11 20.83 -27.16 -32.94
N LEU A 12 20.77 -26.01 -32.27
CA LEU A 12 20.91 -25.91 -30.83
C LEU A 12 19.59 -26.38 -30.17
N PRO A 13 19.63 -27.33 -29.22
CA PRO A 13 18.44 -27.71 -28.47
C PRO A 13 17.99 -26.53 -27.61
N ILE A 14 16.77 -26.07 -27.87
CA ILE A 14 16.09 -25.03 -27.11
C ILE A 14 15.75 -25.65 -25.75
N MET A 15 16.44 -25.20 -24.70
CA MET A 15 16.06 -25.49 -23.32
C MET A 15 15.28 -24.29 -22.79
N GLU A 16 14.01 -24.53 -22.44
CA GLU A 16 13.11 -23.55 -21.85
C GLU A 16 13.76 -22.88 -20.62
N GLY A 17 13.78 -21.54 -20.59
CA GLY A 17 14.20 -20.74 -19.43
C GLY A 17 15.59 -20.09 -19.49
N LYS A 18 16.37 -20.26 -20.56
CA LYS A 18 17.67 -19.56 -20.71
C LYS A 18 17.48 -18.12 -21.18
N THR A 19 18.26 -17.20 -20.61
CA THR A 19 18.23 -15.78 -21.02
C THR A 19 18.99 -15.55 -22.33
N PRO A 20 18.63 -14.55 -23.16
CA PRO A 20 19.38 -14.13 -24.35
C PRO A 20 20.86 -13.88 -24.08
N VAL A 21 21.21 -13.40 -22.88
CA VAL A 21 22.61 -13.25 -22.46
C VAL A 21 23.33 -14.60 -22.41
N THR A 22 22.68 -15.62 -21.85
CA THR A 22 23.21 -16.99 -21.76
C THR A 22 23.31 -17.62 -23.14
N LEU A 23 22.28 -17.48 -23.97
CA LEU A 23 22.25 -18.01 -25.34
C LEU A 23 23.34 -17.38 -26.21
N LEU A 24 23.49 -16.06 -26.14
CA LEU A 24 24.55 -15.34 -26.83
C LEU A 24 25.93 -15.82 -26.39
N GLN A 25 26.13 -16.01 -25.08
CA GLN A 25 27.40 -16.50 -24.57
C GLN A 25 27.70 -17.94 -25.03
N GLU A 26 26.72 -18.84 -25.01
CA GLU A 26 26.88 -20.21 -25.53
C GLU A 26 27.22 -20.23 -27.03
N LEU A 27 26.55 -19.41 -27.83
CA LEU A 27 26.79 -19.29 -29.28
C LEU A 27 28.19 -18.73 -29.56
N LEU A 28 28.59 -17.68 -28.87
CA LEU A 28 29.88 -17.03 -29.08
C LEU A 28 31.06 -17.87 -28.57
N LEU A 29 30.87 -18.62 -27.47
CA LEU A 29 31.85 -19.62 -27.00
C LEU A 29 32.13 -20.68 -28.07
N LYS A 30 31.11 -21.16 -28.80
CA LYS A 30 31.31 -22.07 -29.94
C LYS A 30 32.10 -21.44 -31.08
N ARG A 31 31.93 -20.13 -31.30
CA ARG A 31 32.69 -19.34 -32.30
C ARG A 31 34.06 -18.86 -31.78
N LYS A 32 34.45 -19.24 -30.54
CA LYS A 32 35.67 -18.78 -29.85
C LYS A 32 35.79 -17.26 -29.70
N ILE A 33 34.65 -16.56 -29.63
CA ILE A 33 34.58 -15.11 -29.42
C ILE A 33 33.95 -14.87 -28.03
N ASN A 34 34.45 -13.87 -27.30
CA ASN A 34 33.86 -13.47 -26.02
C ASN A 34 33.06 -12.18 -26.19
N PRO A 35 31.77 -12.14 -25.83
CA PRO A 35 31.00 -10.90 -25.85
C PRO A 35 31.51 -9.93 -24.79
N THR A 36 31.67 -8.66 -25.18
CA THR A 36 32.00 -7.57 -24.26
C THR A 36 30.78 -6.67 -24.09
N TYR A 37 30.44 -6.32 -22.85
CA TYR A 37 29.28 -5.50 -22.52
C TYR A 37 29.70 -4.17 -21.93
N ASN A 38 29.36 -3.07 -22.60
CA ASN A 38 29.69 -1.71 -22.19
C ASN A 38 28.42 -0.98 -21.75
N LEU A 39 28.43 -0.40 -20.54
CA LEU A 39 27.35 0.47 -20.08
C LEU A 39 27.55 1.86 -20.69
N ILE A 40 26.76 2.20 -21.70
CA ILE A 40 26.83 3.51 -22.38
C ILE A 40 26.16 4.60 -21.54
N LEU A 41 25.01 4.25 -20.95
CA LEU A 41 24.19 5.22 -20.22
C LEU A 41 23.74 4.63 -18.89
N ASN A 42 24.15 5.29 -17.81
CA ASN A 42 23.84 4.91 -16.44
C ASN A 42 22.73 5.81 -15.90
N GLY A 43 21.48 5.34 -15.98
CA GLY A 43 20.32 5.84 -15.22
C GLY A 43 20.31 7.34 -14.96
N VAL A 44 19.96 8.14 -15.97
CA VAL A 44 19.75 9.59 -15.79
C VAL A 44 18.28 9.81 -15.43
N GLY A 45 18.00 10.51 -14.33
CA GLY A 45 16.64 10.82 -13.84
C GLY A 45 16.20 10.01 -12.62
N THR A 46 15.46 10.65 -11.70
CA THR A 46 14.98 10.05 -10.44
C THR A 46 13.69 9.24 -10.59
N HIS A 47 12.84 9.56 -11.57
CA HIS A 47 11.51 8.97 -11.70
C HIS A 47 11.38 7.93 -12.83
N GLU A 48 12.28 7.90 -13.82
CA GLU A 48 12.34 6.86 -14.86
C GLU A 48 13.78 6.65 -15.38
N PRO A 49 14.60 5.83 -14.70
CA PRO A 49 15.99 5.67 -15.10
C PRO A 49 16.09 4.84 -16.37
N ILE A 50 16.62 5.43 -17.44
CA ILE A 50 16.98 4.70 -18.65
C ILE A 50 18.40 4.17 -18.49
N PHE A 51 18.63 2.92 -18.86
CA PHE A 51 19.95 2.31 -18.97
C PHE A 51 20.17 1.87 -20.41
N LYS A 52 21.38 2.08 -20.93
CA LYS A 52 21.77 1.61 -22.27
C LYS A 52 23.03 0.78 -22.17
N TYR A 53 22.96 -0.44 -22.69
CA TYR A 53 24.12 -1.32 -22.87
C TYR A 53 24.43 -1.48 -24.35
N GLU A 54 25.71 -1.55 -24.65
CA GLU A 54 26.24 -2.07 -25.90
C GLU A 54 26.85 -3.43 -25.64
N VAL A 55 26.64 -4.35 -26.59
CA VAL A 55 27.35 -5.62 -26.64
C VAL A 55 28.14 -5.70 -27.93
N ALA A 56 29.40 -6.09 -27.85
CA ALA A 56 30.28 -6.28 -28.98
C ALA A 56 30.83 -7.71 -29.01
N ALA A 57 30.75 -8.37 -30.17
CA ALA A 57 31.31 -9.69 -30.41
C ALA A 57 32.00 -9.73 -31.78
N GLY A 58 33.33 -9.71 -31.77
CA GLY A 58 34.13 -9.69 -33.00
C GLY A 58 33.88 -8.39 -33.79
N THR A 59 33.29 -8.51 -34.98
CA THR A 59 32.97 -7.38 -35.88
C THR A 59 31.55 -6.84 -35.72
N GLN A 60 30.71 -7.48 -34.89
CA GLN A 60 29.31 -7.12 -34.74
C GLN A 60 29.06 -6.47 -33.38
N THR A 61 28.25 -5.43 -33.39
CA THR A 61 27.87 -4.67 -32.20
C THR A 61 26.38 -4.43 -32.21
N ALA A 62 25.74 -4.51 -31.05
CA ALA A 62 24.35 -4.15 -30.88
C ALA A 62 24.15 -3.37 -29.59
N THR A 63 23.09 -2.56 -29.54
CA THR A 63 22.74 -1.79 -28.35
C THR A 63 21.34 -2.12 -27.89
N GLY A 64 21.12 -2.15 -26.58
CA GLY A 64 19.82 -2.33 -25.97
C GLY A 64 19.58 -1.36 -24.83
N THR A 65 18.34 -0.91 -24.70
CA THR A 65 17.88 0.00 -23.65
C THR A 65 16.91 -0.71 -22.72
N GLY A 66 16.82 -0.26 -21.46
CA GLY A 66 15.86 -0.78 -20.48
C GLY A 66 15.75 0.11 -19.25
N LYS A 67 14.76 -0.14 -18.38
CA LYS A 67 14.55 0.61 -17.13
C LYS A 67 15.47 0.11 -16.00
N SER A 68 16.23 -0.96 -16.24
CA SER A 68 17.26 -1.46 -15.33
C SER A 68 18.52 -1.89 -16.10
N LYS A 69 19.66 -1.94 -15.41
CA LYS A 69 20.92 -2.47 -15.98
C LYS A 69 20.76 -3.89 -16.54
N LYS A 70 19.97 -4.73 -15.87
CA LYS A 70 19.78 -6.12 -16.28
C LYS A 70 18.91 -6.25 -17.53
N GLU A 71 17.82 -5.48 -17.62
CA GLU A 71 16.93 -5.41 -18.79
C GLU A 71 17.67 -4.83 -20.01
N ALA A 72 18.41 -3.73 -19.82
CA ALA A 72 19.21 -3.14 -20.89
C ALA A 72 20.28 -4.10 -21.45
N LYS A 73 20.97 -4.84 -20.56
CA LYS A 73 21.94 -5.86 -20.95
C LYS A 73 21.30 -7.04 -21.68
N HIS A 74 20.10 -7.46 -21.25
CA HIS A 74 19.31 -8.51 -21.88
C HIS A 74 18.89 -8.11 -23.30
N ASN A 75 18.35 -6.90 -23.46
CA ASN A 75 17.91 -6.39 -24.76
C ASN A 75 19.09 -6.23 -25.72
N ALA A 76 20.25 -5.75 -25.24
CA ALA A 76 21.46 -5.65 -26.05
C ALA A 76 21.90 -7.02 -26.57
N ALA A 77 21.88 -8.05 -25.71
CA ALA A 77 22.21 -9.41 -26.11
C ALA A 77 21.22 -10.00 -27.14
N ASN A 78 19.93 -9.69 -27.00
CA ASN A 78 18.90 -10.13 -27.93
C ASN A 78 19.09 -9.55 -29.33
N GLU A 79 19.36 -8.24 -29.43
CA GLU A 79 19.63 -7.57 -30.70
C GLU A 79 20.87 -8.15 -31.41
N LEU A 80 21.93 -8.46 -30.66
CA LEU A 80 23.12 -9.08 -31.24
C LEU A 80 22.87 -10.53 -31.68
N LEU A 81 22.05 -11.29 -30.96
CA LEU A 81 21.63 -12.62 -31.39
C LEU A 81 20.89 -12.58 -32.72
N LEU A 82 19.98 -11.61 -32.89
CA LEU A 82 19.24 -11.41 -34.14
C LEU A 82 20.18 -11.07 -35.31
N LEU A 83 21.23 -10.28 -35.07
CA LEU A 83 22.25 -9.95 -36.08
C LEU A 83 23.16 -11.14 -36.44
N LEU A 84 23.53 -11.95 -35.46
CA LEU A 84 24.46 -13.08 -35.62
C LEU A 84 23.84 -14.33 -36.25
N ASP A 85 22.51 -14.42 -36.23
CA ASP A 85 21.75 -15.57 -36.69
C ASP A 85 20.44 -15.14 -37.37
N SER A 86 20.55 -14.72 -38.64
CA SER A 86 19.42 -14.35 -39.51
C SER A 86 18.43 -15.49 -39.78
N GLY A 87 18.67 -16.70 -39.26
CA GLY A 87 17.80 -17.87 -39.35
C GLY A 87 16.87 -18.12 -38.14
N VAL A 88 16.89 -17.27 -37.11
CA VAL A 88 16.17 -17.49 -35.82
C VAL A 88 14.84 -16.76 -35.75
N HIS A 89 14.36 -16.18 -36.85
CA HIS A 89 13.04 -15.53 -36.92
C HIS A 89 11.88 -16.44 -36.48
N SER A 90 12.06 -17.77 -36.44
CA SER A 90 11.04 -18.72 -35.96
C SER A 90 11.09 -19.05 -34.46
N LEU A 91 12.12 -18.63 -33.70
CA LEU A 91 12.29 -19.00 -32.27
C LEU A 91 12.30 -17.80 -31.32
N ALA A 92 12.41 -16.57 -31.84
CA ALA A 92 12.46 -15.34 -31.04
C ALA A 92 11.16 -15.06 -30.26
N ASN A 93 10.03 -15.67 -30.63
CA ASN A 93 8.75 -15.44 -29.98
C ASN A 93 8.57 -16.15 -28.63
N GLU A 94 9.42 -17.11 -28.26
CA GLU A 94 9.28 -17.87 -27.00
C GLU A 94 10.33 -17.54 -25.92
N VAL A 95 11.29 -16.66 -26.21
CA VAL A 95 12.21 -16.16 -25.17
C VAL A 95 11.55 -14.99 -24.45
N THR A 96 10.48 -15.26 -23.72
CA THR A 96 9.83 -14.27 -22.86
C THR A 96 10.85 -13.75 -21.85
N SER A 97 11.10 -12.43 -21.88
CA SER A 97 12.06 -11.80 -20.99
C SER A 97 11.72 -12.15 -19.53
N PRO A 98 12.69 -12.52 -18.67
CA PRO A 98 12.43 -12.68 -17.23
C PRO A 98 11.90 -11.40 -16.54
N TYR A 99 11.90 -10.27 -17.26
CA TYR A 99 11.38 -8.97 -16.86
C TYR A 99 10.02 -8.63 -17.50
N GLU A 100 9.55 -9.43 -18.47
CA GLU A 100 8.20 -9.34 -19.03
C GLU A 100 7.17 -9.62 -17.91
N GLY A 101 6.16 -8.75 -17.75
CA GLY A 101 5.14 -8.91 -16.72
C GLY A 101 5.55 -8.53 -15.29
N VAL A 102 6.71 -7.90 -15.10
CA VAL A 102 6.97 -7.19 -13.83
C VAL A 102 6.19 -5.89 -13.85
N LEU A 103 5.18 -5.77 -12.99
CA LEU A 103 4.41 -4.53 -12.87
C LEU A 103 5.33 -3.42 -12.35
N LYS A 104 5.57 -2.44 -13.22
CA LYS A 104 6.47 -1.31 -12.96
C LYS A 104 5.81 -0.26 -12.05
N GLU A 105 4.49 -0.25 -11.97
CA GLU A 105 3.68 0.69 -11.18
C GLU A 105 3.13 0.02 -9.92
N ASN A 106 3.01 0.77 -8.82
CA ASN A 106 2.61 0.25 -7.51
C ASN A 106 1.11 -0.13 -7.46
N ALA A 107 0.72 -1.22 -8.12
CA ALA A 107 -0.66 -1.71 -8.19
C ALA A 107 -1.26 -1.99 -6.80
N VAL A 108 -0.44 -2.33 -5.81
CA VAL A 108 -0.89 -2.51 -4.41
C VAL A 108 -1.33 -1.17 -3.82
N GLY A 109 -0.56 -0.11 -4.05
CA GLY A 109 -0.92 1.25 -3.63
C GLY A 109 -2.14 1.79 -4.37
N GLU A 110 -2.18 1.62 -5.70
CA GLU A 110 -3.34 2.05 -6.50
C GLU A 110 -4.64 1.36 -6.04
N LEU A 111 -4.60 0.05 -5.77
CA LEU A 111 -5.75 -0.68 -5.23
C LEU A 111 -6.14 -0.17 -3.85
N GLN A 112 -5.17 0.14 -2.99
CA GLN A 112 -5.44 0.69 -1.67
C GLN A 112 -6.14 2.06 -1.78
N ASP A 113 -5.64 2.94 -2.64
CA ASP A 113 -6.22 4.25 -2.90
C ASP A 113 -7.64 4.13 -3.51
N PHE A 114 -7.84 3.17 -4.39
CA PHE A 114 -9.15 2.84 -4.96
C PHE A 114 -10.13 2.39 -3.87
N CYS A 115 -9.73 1.47 -2.99
CA CYS A 115 -10.55 1.03 -1.86
C CYS A 115 -10.92 2.19 -0.93
N CYS A 116 -9.97 3.07 -0.61
CA CYS A 116 -10.22 4.27 0.19
C CYS A 116 -11.27 5.17 -0.46
N THR A 117 -11.09 5.47 -1.76
CA THR A 117 -11.97 6.38 -2.52
C THR A 117 -13.40 5.85 -2.58
N HIS A 118 -13.57 4.54 -2.80
CA HIS A 118 -14.87 3.89 -2.90
C HIS A 118 -15.41 3.35 -1.57
N ARG A 119 -14.77 3.68 -0.43
CA ARG A 119 -15.14 3.23 0.93
C ARG A 119 -15.29 1.71 1.05
N LEU A 120 -14.45 0.97 0.32
CA LEU A 120 -14.40 -0.48 0.37
C LEU A 120 -13.50 -0.92 1.55
N ARG A 121 -13.67 -2.19 1.97
CA ARG A 121 -12.73 -2.82 2.91
C ARG A 121 -11.33 -2.85 2.30
N PHE A 122 -10.31 -2.67 3.14
CA PHE A 122 -8.92 -2.79 2.70
C PHE A 122 -8.57 -4.21 2.21
N PRO A 123 -7.70 -4.34 1.19
CA PRO A 123 -7.27 -5.63 0.66
C PRO A 123 -6.44 -6.43 1.66
N GLU A 124 -6.84 -7.69 1.87
CA GLU A 124 -6.06 -8.68 2.60
C GLU A 124 -5.23 -9.52 1.62
N TYR A 125 -3.94 -9.71 1.91
CA TYR A 125 -3.02 -10.46 1.06
C TYR A 125 -2.49 -11.69 1.78
N LYS A 126 -2.59 -12.86 1.16
CA LYS A 126 -2.06 -14.13 1.68
C LYS A 126 -1.20 -14.84 0.63
N LEU A 127 -0.07 -15.38 1.06
CA LEU A 127 0.78 -16.25 0.24
C LEU A 127 0.17 -17.66 0.25
N THR A 128 -0.31 -18.13 -0.90
CA THR A 128 -0.98 -19.44 -1.02
C THR A 128 -0.04 -20.54 -1.48
N ARG A 129 0.92 -20.24 -2.37
CA ARG A 129 1.88 -21.23 -2.87
C ARG A 129 3.29 -20.66 -2.94
N ASP A 130 4.26 -21.51 -2.63
CA ASP A 130 5.69 -21.21 -2.60
C ASP A 130 6.42 -22.49 -3.04
N GLU A 131 6.46 -22.72 -4.36
CA GLU A 131 6.82 -24.01 -4.94
C GLU A 131 7.78 -23.87 -6.13
N GLY A 132 8.40 -24.97 -6.52
CA GLY A 132 9.30 -25.04 -7.67
C GLY A 132 10.79 -25.09 -7.28
N LEU A 133 11.61 -25.36 -8.28
CA LEU A 133 13.06 -25.48 -8.12
C LEU A 133 13.68 -24.13 -7.74
N PRO A 134 14.83 -24.09 -7.04
CA PRO A 134 15.47 -22.84 -6.63
C PRO A 134 15.71 -21.83 -7.75
N HIS A 135 15.90 -22.30 -8.99
CA HIS A 135 16.11 -21.48 -10.18
C HIS A 135 14.83 -21.21 -11.01
N ALA A 136 13.70 -21.81 -10.64
CA ALA A 136 12.41 -21.74 -11.34
C ALA A 136 11.25 -21.69 -10.33
N LYS A 137 11.42 -20.87 -9.29
CA LYS A 137 10.48 -20.78 -8.19
C LYS A 137 9.26 -19.95 -8.56
N VAL A 138 8.08 -20.40 -8.17
CA VAL A 138 6.79 -19.75 -8.42
C VAL A 138 6.09 -19.47 -7.10
N PHE A 139 5.58 -18.26 -6.97
CA PHE A 139 4.83 -17.79 -5.81
C PHE A 139 3.41 -17.44 -6.23
N SER A 140 2.43 -17.93 -5.49
CA SER A 140 1.03 -17.55 -5.66
C SER A 140 0.58 -16.66 -4.51
N TRP A 141 -0.02 -15.52 -4.83
CA TRP A 141 -0.61 -14.62 -3.87
C TRP A 141 -2.10 -14.48 -4.14
N THR A 142 -2.87 -14.50 -3.06
CA THR A 142 -4.31 -14.23 -3.08
C THR A 142 -4.56 -12.86 -2.46
N CYS A 143 -5.37 -12.05 -3.13
CA CYS A 143 -5.89 -10.78 -2.67
C CYS A 143 -7.39 -10.94 -2.42
N THR A 144 -7.88 -10.56 -1.23
CA THR A 144 -9.30 -10.65 -0.86
C THR A 144 -9.79 -9.28 -0.40
N ILE A 145 -10.91 -8.84 -0.97
CA ILE A 145 -11.63 -7.61 -0.60
C ILE A 145 -13.10 -7.96 -0.45
N SER A 146 -13.61 -7.96 0.79
CA SER A 146 -14.99 -8.35 1.09
C SER A 146 -15.36 -9.72 0.49
N SER A 147 -16.18 -9.75 -0.57
CA SER A 147 -16.59 -10.95 -1.30
C SER A 147 -15.72 -11.26 -2.53
N PHE A 148 -14.89 -10.31 -2.99
CA PHE A 148 -14.03 -10.50 -4.15
C PHE A 148 -12.72 -11.15 -3.71
N THR A 149 -12.29 -12.15 -4.49
CA THR A 149 -10.99 -12.79 -4.30
C THR A 149 -10.32 -12.98 -5.66
N THR A 150 -9.04 -12.63 -5.75
CA THR A 150 -8.20 -12.84 -6.92
C THR A 150 -6.92 -13.56 -6.52
N GLU A 151 -6.39 -14.41 -7.39
CA GLU A 151 -5.12 -15.11 -7.19
C GLU A 151 -4.22 -14.85 -8.40
N ALA A 152 -2.95 -14.56 -8.16
CA ALA A 152 -1.97 -14.41 -9.22
C ALA A 152 -0.68 -15.16 -8.89
N THR A 153 -0.01 -15.65 -9.93
CA THR A 153 1.24 -16.41 -9.82
C THR A 153 2.38 -15.67 -10.51
N ALA A 154 3.56 -15.63 -9.89
CA ALA A 154 4.75 -15.03 -10.49
C ALA A 154 6.05 -15.62 -9.94
N ARG A 155 7.16 -15.31 -10.61
CA ARG A 155 8.52 -15.77 -10.22
C ARG A 155 9.09 -15.10 -8.97
N THR A 156 8.47 -14.03 -8.48
CA THR A 156 8.88 -13.34 -7.24
C THR A 156 7.67 -13.04 -6.37
N LYS A 157 7.83 -13.11 -5.05
CA LYS A 157 6.77 -12.78 -4.08
C LYS A 157 6.19 -11.38 -4.30
N LYS A 158 7.07 -10.39 -4.59
CA LYS A 158 6.66 -9.01 -4.85
C LYS A 158 5.79 -8.93 -6.11
N ASN A 159 6.23 -9.51 -7.22
CA ASN A 159 5.46 -9.43 -8.47
C ASN A 159 4.13 -10.18 -8.37
N ALA A 160 4.12 -11.35 -7.74
CA ALA A 160 2.89 -12.13 -7.55
C ALA A 160 1.85 -11.35 -6.74
N LYS A 161 2.27 -10.69 -5.64
CA LYS A 161 1.39 -9.81 -4.85
C LYS A 161 0.86 -8.63 -5.67
N GLN A 162 1.72 -8.04 -6.49
CA GLN A 162 1.38 -6.88 -7.32
C GLN A 162 0.40 -7.26 -8.44
N MET A 163 0.59 -8.42 -9.07
CA MET A 163 -0.35 -8.96 -10.08
C MET A 163 -1.70 -9.30 -9.46
N ALA A 164 -1.73 -9.89 -8.26
CA ALA A 164 -2.99 -10.16 -7.56
C ALA A 164 -3.76 -8.86 -7.26
N ALA A 165 -3.04 -7.80 -6.89
CA ALA A 165 -3.62 -6.47 -6.67
C ALA A 165 -4.16 -5.84 -7.96
N GLN A 166 -3.41 -5.92 -9.07
CA GLN A 166 -3.86 -5.40 -10.36
C GLN A 166 -5.13 -6.12 -10.85
N GLU A 167 -5.15 -7.44 -10.78
CA GLU A 167 -6.33 -8.25 -11.16
C GLU A 167 -7.56 -7.86 -10.33
N MET A 168 -7.36 -7.68 -9.02
CA MET A 168 -8.43 -7.23 -8.13
C MET A 168 -8.94 -5.84 -8.51
N LEU A 169 -8.04 -4.92 -8.83
CA LEU A 169 -8.37 -3.56 -9.22
C LEU A 169 -9.16 -3.53 -10.53
N MET A 170 -8.78 -4.32 -11.54
CA MET A 170 -9.54 -4.46 -12.78
C MET A 170 -10.95 -5.01 -12.51
N ARG A 171 -11.03 -6.09 -11.72
CA ARG A 171 -12.31 -6.71 -11.36
C ARG A 171 -13.25 -5.77 -10.62
N LEU A 172 -12.72 -4.95 -9.70
CA LEU A 172 -13.51 -3.94 -9.00
C LEU A 172 -13.95 -2.80 -9.92
N LYS A 173 -13.08 -2.33 -10.83
CA LYS A 173 -13.43 -1.31 -11.83
C LYS A 173 -14.55 -1.81 -12.76
N GLU A 174 -14.50 -3.07 -13.21
CA GLU A 174 -15.54 -3.71 -14.03
C GLU A 174 -16.88 -3.84 -13.28
N CYS A 175 -16.86 -4.33 -12.04
CA CYS A 175 -18.10 -4.45 -11.26
C CYS A 175 -18.73 -3.09 -10.92
N LEU A 176 -17.93 -2.02 -10.84
CA LEU A 176 -18.44 -0.67 -10.63
C LEU A 176 -18.96 -0.04 -11.93
N SER A 177 -18.36 -0.33 -13.10
CA SER A 177 -18.93 0.10 -14.38
C SER A 177 -20.31 -0.51 -14.64
N ASP A 178 -20.50 -1.78 -14.27
CA ASP A 178 -21.80 -2.46 -14.42
C ASP A 178 -22.92 -1.83 -13.57
N ILE A 179 -22.56 -1.16 -12.45
CA ILE A 179 -23.53 -0.44 -11.60
C ILE A 179 -23.87 0.94 -12.18
N ILE A 180 -22.94 1.56 -12.90
CA ILE A 180 -23.12 2.89 -13.50
C ILE A 180 -23.99 2.79 -14.77
N ASP A 181 -23.86 1.73 -15.57
CA ASP A 181 -24.70 1.51 -16.77
C ASP A 181 -26.19 1.27 -16.45
N ILE A 182 -26.50 0.82 -15.22
CA ILE A 182 -27.90 0.70 -14.75
C ILE A 182 -28.52 2.09 -14.49
N SER A 183 -27.70 3.10 -14.20
CA SER A 183 -28.17 4.46 -13.90
C SER A 183 -28.42 5.34 -15.12
N GLU A 184 -27.81 5.05 -16.28
CA GLU A 184 -28.04 5.82 -17.52
C GLU A 184 -29.32 5.41 -18.28
N SER A 185 -29.90 4.25 -17.97
CA SER A 185 -31.14 3.79 -18.63
C SER A 185 -32.42 4.45 -18.11
N GLN A 186 -32.35 5.36 -17.12
CA GLN A 186 -33.51 6.10 -16.61
C GLN A 186 -33.26 7.60 -16.43
N THR A 187 -32.62 8.29 -17.38
CA THR A 187 -32.86 9.74 -17.55
C THR A 187 -32.48 10.19 -18.95
N SER A 188 -33.42 10.10 -19.88
CA SER A 188 -33.39 10.90 -21.10
C SER A 188 -34.48 11.98 -21.03
N SER A 189 -34.07 13.22 -21.28
CA SER A 189 -34.81 14.51 -21.31
C SER A 189 -34.96 15.23 -19.96
N THR A 190 -34.50 16.47 -19.74
CA THR A 190 -34.10 17.54 -20.68
C THR A 190 -33.31 18.66 -19.98
N LYS A 191 -32.39 19.27 -20.73
CA LYS A 191 -31.89 20.67 -20.71
C LYS A 191 -30.70 21.02 -19.79
N GLU A 192 -29.61 21.32 -20.49
CA GLU A 192 -28.46 22.13 -20.09
C GLU A 192 -28.91 23.49 -19.54
N ASP A 193 -28.36 23.92 -18.38
CA ASP A 193 -28.15 25.34 -18.09
C ASP A 193 -27.06 25.60 -17.03
N SER A 194 -25.94 26.16 -17.50
CA SER A 194 -25.09 27.24 -16.94
C SER A 194 -24.67 27.31 -15.45
N SER A 195 -24.80 26.26 -14.63
CA SER A 195 -24.42 26.32 -13.19
C SER A 195 -23.39 25.29 -12.71
N GLN A 196 -22.86 24.44 -13.61
CA GLN A 196 -21.94 23.34 -13.26
C GLN A 196 -20.47 23.76 -13.05
N VAL A 197 -20.04 24.90 -13.58
CA VAL A 197 -18.61 25.28 -13.61
C VAL A 197 -18.05 25.66 -12.22
N GLU A 198 -18.89 26.15 -11.30
CA GLU A 198 -18.44 26.49 -9.94
C GLU A 198 -18.38 25.27 -8.99
N MET A 199 -19.21 24.26 -9.24
CA MET A 199 -19.30 23.07 -8.38
C MET A 199 -18.16 22.09 -8.67
N ASP A 200 -17.79 21.91 -9.94
CA ASP A 200 -16.65 21.07 -10.32
C ASP A 200 -15.31 21.69 -9.87
N ALA A 201 -15.17 23.02 -9.94
CA ALA A 201 -13.98 23.70 -9.42
C ALA A 201 -13.83 23.59 -7.89
N ALA A 202 -14.94 23.57 -7.15
CA ALA A 202 -14.94 23.36 -5.71
C ALA A 202 -14.61 21.91 -5.32
N VAL A 203 -15.07 20.94 -6.13
CA VAL A 203 -14.77 19.52 -5.97
C VAL A 203 -13.30 19.23 -6.29
N ASP A 204 -12.76 19.78 -7.38
CA ASP A 204 -11.34 19.66 -7.73
C ASP A 204 -10.44 20.30 -6.67
N GLN A 205 -10.81 21.47 -6.14
CA GLN A 205 -10.08 22.07 -5.02
C GLN A 205 -10.19 21.25 -3.73
N ALA A 206 -11.29 20.54 -3.48
CA ALA A 206 -11.42 19.64 -2.34
C ALA A 206 -10.53 18.39 -2.51
N ILE A 207 -10.49 17.82 -3.71
CA ILE A 207 -9.62 16.70 -4.08
C ILE A 207 -8.15 17.09 -3.95
N GLN A 208 -7.77 18.29 -4.41
CA GLN A 208 -6.40 18.81 -4.29
C GLN A 208 -6.00 18.97 -2.81
N ARG A 209 -6.88 19.52 -1.97
CA ARG A 209 -6.64 19.69 -0.51
C ARG A 209 -6.48 18.35 0.21
N ILE A 210 -7.25 17.34 -0.17
CA ILE A 210 -7.15 15.97 0.38
C ILE A 210 -5.83 15.31 -0.06
N SER A 211 -5.44 15.45 -1.33
CA SER A 211 -4.18 14.92 -1.85
C SER A 211 -2.95 15.55 -1.17
N ASP A 212 -2.98 16.86 -0.94
CA ASP A 212 -1.90 17.57 -0.24
C ASP A 212 -1.84 17.23 1.26
N HIS A 213 -2.99 16.96 1.89
CA HIS A 213 -3.06 16.47 3.26
C HIS A 213 -2.44 15.06 3.38
N LEU A 214 -2.74 14.15 2.45
CA LEU A 214 -2.19 12.79 2.42
C LEU A 214 -0.68 12.78 2.14
N LYS A 215 -0.17 13.69 1.29
CA LYS A 215 1.28 13.87 1.08
C LYS A 215 1.99 14.39 2.34
N ARG A 216 1.34 15.23 3.15
CA ARG A 216 1.88 15.68 4.45
C ARG A 216 1.91 14.57 5.48
N VAL A 217 0.87 13.74 5.55
CA VAL A 217 0.79 12.61 6.49
C VAL A 217 1.85 11.54 6.16
N ASN A 218 2.12 11.28 4.88
CA ASN A 218 3.14 10.31 4.46
C ASN A 218 4.60 10.80 4.55
N SER A 219 4.83 12.10 4.75
CA SER A 219 6.17 12.68 4.92
C SER A 219 6.58 12.85 6.38
N PHE A 220 5.68 12.63 7.34
CA PHE A 220 6.05 12.49 8.73
C PHE A 220 6.61 11.08 8.96
N GLU A 221 7.88 11.03 9.37
CA GLU A 221 8.55 9.82 9.84
C GLU A 221 7.63 9.05 10.80
N LYS A 222 7.51 7.73 10.58
CA LYS A 222 6.69 6.82 11.38
C LYS A 222 6.98 6.96 12.88
N LEU A 223 6.19 7.77 13.55
CA LEU A 223 6.09 7.84 14.99
C LEU A 223 4.62 7.58 15.34
N GLY A 224 4.37 6.40 15.92
CA GLY A 224 3.06 6.02 16.45
C GLY A 224 2.42 4.83 15.73
N VAL A 225 1.70 4.04 16.52
CA VAL A 225 0.87 2.91 16.08
C VAL A 225 -0.21 3.43 15.12
N ASN A 226 -0.46 2.69 14.04
CA ASN A 226 -1.44 3.07 13.03
C ASN A 226 -2.85 3.15 13.66
N ILE A 227 -3.54 4.27 13.51
CA ILE A 227 -4.90 4.47 14.04
C ILE A 227 -5.87 3.40 13.51
N ALA A 228 -5.64 2.87 12.31
CA ALA A 228 -6.38 1.73 11.80
C ALA A 228 -6.22 0.50 12.70
N ASP A 229 -4.99 0.18 13.12
CA ASP A 229 -4.70 -0.97 13.99
C ASP A 229 -5.39 -0.84 15.37
N VAL A 230 -5.54 0.39 15.87
CA VAL A 230 -6.33 0.68 17.09
C VAL A 230 -7.83 0.45 16.85
N CYS A 231 -8.39 0.94 15.73
CA CYS A 231 -9.79 0.71 15.39
C CYS A 231 -10.12 -0.77 15.11
N TYR A 232 -9.16 -1.58 14.65
CA TYR A 232 -9.37 -3.02 14.44
C TYR A 232 -9.36 -3.84 15.74
N SER A 233 -8.65 -3.37 16.78
CA SER A 233 -8.70 -4.00 18.12
C SER A 233 -10.03 -3.77 18.85
N MET A 234 -10.82 -2.77 18.42
CA MET A 234 -12.15 -2.45 18.95
C MET A 234 -13.29 -2.97 18.06
N ARG A 235 -13.16 -4.18 17.49
CA ARG A 235 -14.31 -4.93 16.97
C ARG A 235 -14.89 -5.79 18.08
N ASP A 236 -16.22 -5.80 18.19
CA ASP A 236 -17.06 -6.42 19.24
C ASP A 236 -16.57 -7.79 19.76
N ASP A 237 -16.00 -8.64 18.91
CA ASP A 237 -15.71 -10.04 19.23
C ASP A 237 -14.58 -10.29 20.25
N ASN A 238 -13.83 -9.26 20.67
CA ASN A 238 -12.76 -9.39 21.69
C ASN A 238 -12.79 -8.30 22.78
N LEU A 239 -13.91 -7.60 22.96
CA LEU A 239 -13.97 -6.52 23.93
C LEU A 239 -14.01 -7.10 25.36
N PRO A 240 -13.10 -6.71 26.27
CA PRO A 240 -13.14 -7.20 27.65
C PRO A 240 -14.48 -6.81 28.29
N GLU A 241 -15.05 -7.72 29.08
CA GLU A 241 -16.22 -7.44 29.90
C GLU A 241 -15.85 -6.38 30.94
N LEU A 242 -16.49 -5.21 30.87
CA LEU A 242 -16.28 -4.09 31.78
C LEU A 242 -17.62 -3.80 32.47
N PRO A 243 -18.02 -4.62 33.46
CA PRO A 243 -19.39 -4.65 33.97
C PRO A 243 -19.82 -3.32 34.61
N PHE A 244 -18.92 -2.58 35.23
CA PHE A 244 -19.22 -1.26 35.78
C PHE A 244 -19.32 -0.21 34.67
N LEU A 245 -18.39 -0.18 33.72
CA LEU A 245 -18.47 0.76 32.60
C LEU A 245 -19.73 0.51 31.73
N ASP A 246 -20.09 -0.76 31.52
CA ASP A 246 -21.31 -1.17 30.81
C ASP A 246 -22.59 -0.77 31.57
N SER A 247 -22.54 -0.65 32.90
CA SER A 247 -23.68 -0.15 33.70
C SER A 247 -23.91 1.37 33.57
N LEU A 248 -22.91 2.10 33.06
CA LEU A 248 -22.94 3.54 32.89
C LEU A 248 -23.26 3.96 31.45
N LYS A 249 -23.21 3.04 30.48
CA LYS A 249 -23.38 3.31 29.03
C LYS A 249 -24.72 3.95 28.66
N ASP A 250 -25.79 3.60 29.38
CA ASP A 250 -27.14 4.09 29.10
C ASP A 250 -27.45 5.43 29.81
N ARG A 251 -26.48 6.02 30.53
CA ARG A 251 -26.65 7.28 31.24
C ARG A 251 -26.28 8.47 30.35
N GLU A 252 -27.13 9.49 30.35
CA GLU A 252 -26.86 10.74 29.63
C GLU A 252 -25.67 11.51 30.24
N SER A 253 -24.95 12.27 29.41
CA SER A 253 -23.79 13.06 29.84
C SER A 253 -24.10 14.07 30.96
N SER A 254 -25.34 14.57 31.01
CA SER A 254 -25.86 15.50 32.03
C SER A 254 -25.97 14.89 33.43
N TRP A 255 -26.08 13.56 33.52
CA TRP A 255 -26.19 12.85 34.79
C TRP A 255 -24.91 12.99 35.63
N PHE A 256 -23.74 12.97 34.96
CA PHE A 256 -22.42 13.10 35.58
C PHE A 256 -22.17 14.50 36.15
N ASP A 257 -22.79 15.54 35.58
CA ASP A 257 -22.64 16.92 36.06
C ASP A 257 -23.35 17.13 37.41
N SER A 258 -24.38 16.31 37.68
CA SER A 258 -25.21 16.38 38.89
C SER A 258 -24.66 15.59 40.09
N GLN A 259 -23.61 14.78 39.91
CA GLN A 259 -23.04 13.96 40.98
C GLN A 259 -22.10 14.75 41.88
N ASP A 260 -21.88 14.30 43.11
CA ASP A 260 -20.93 14.93 44.02
C ASP A 260 -19.46 14.57 43.68
N GLU A 261 -18.51 15.25 44.32
CA GLU A 261 -17.07 15.01 44.07
C GLU A 261 -16.64 13.58 44.47
N ASN A 262 -17.24 13.01 45.52
CA ASN A 262 -16.85 11.71 46.06
C ASN A 262 -17.36 10.56 45.18
N GLU A 263 -18.59 10.67 44.68
CA GLU A 263 -19.22 9.76 43.73
C GLU A 263 -18.45 9.71 42.42
N ILE A 264 -18.06 10.87 41.87
CA ILE A 264 -17.24 10.95 40.65
C ILE A 264 -15.88 10.29 40.83
N LYS A 265 -15.23 10.50 41.97
CA LYS A 265 -13.95 9.84 42.29
C LYS A 265 -14.09 8.32 42.48
N ASP A 266 -15.15 7.88 43.16
CA ASP A 266 -15.44 6.45 43.36
C ASP A 266 -15.74 5.75 42.02
N MET A 267 -16.56 6.36 41.17
CA MET A 267 -16.85 5.85 39.83
C MET A 267 -15.58 5.76 38.97
N PHE A 268 -14.76 6.82 38.96
CA PHE A 268 -13.50 6.81 38.22
C PHE A 268 -12.54 5.74 38.73
N SER A 269 -12.44 5.58 40.06
CA SER A 269 -11.60 4.55 40.68
C SER A 269 -12.05 3.13 40.31
N LYS A 270 -13.36 2.87 40.24
CA LYS A 270 -13.92 1.59 39.78
C LYS A 270 -13.59 1.31 38.33
N ILE A 271 -13.67 2.31 37.44
CA ILE A 271 -13.32 2.14 36.02
C ILE A 271 -11.83 1.89 35.84
N VAL A 272 -10.97 2.58 36.59
CA VAL A 272 -9.51 2.35 36.57
C VAL A 272 -9.13 0.97 37.16
N GLN A 273 -9.95 0.40 38.03
CA GLN A 273 -9.77 -0.98 38.49
C GLN A 273 -10.17 -2.00 37.42
N GLU A 274 -11.21 -1.72 36.62
CA GLU A 274 -11.63 -2.60 35.52
C GLU A 274 -10.72 -2.49 34.29
N ILE A 275 -10.26 -1.28 33.97
CA ILE A 275 -9.30 -1.01 32.91
C ILE A 275 -7.96 -0.73 33.60
N PRO A 276 -7.03 -1.70 33.66
CA PRO A 276 -5.75 -1.53 34.36
C PRO A 276 -4.88 -0.49 33.66
N CYS A 277 -5.13 0.78 33.95
CA CYS A 277 -4.41 1.93 33.40
C CYS A 277 -3.84 2.78 34.53
N GLU A 278 -2.64 3.29 34.34
CA GLU A 278 -2.05 4.26 35.24
C GLU A 278 -2.57 5.66 34.88
N TYR A 279 -2.84 6.50 35.88
CA TYR A 279 -3.21 7.90 35.65
C TYR A 279 -2.41 8.84 36.54
N ILE A 280 -2.22 10.07 36.05
CA ILE A 280 -1.47 11.13 36.71
C ILE A 280 -2.35 12.39 36.72
N LEU A 281 -2.46 13.04 37.88
CA LEU A 281 -3.11 14.33 38.05
C LEU A 281 -2.07 15.41 38.33
N ASN A 282 -1.99 16.40 37.43
CA ASN A 282 -1.09 17.54 37.57
C ASN A 282 -1.88 18.83 37.68
N THR A 283 -1.53 19.67 38.66
CA THR A 283 -2.09 21.02 38.79
C THR A 283 -1.25 22.00 37.98
N ILE A 284 -1.90 22.86 37.21
CA ILE A 284 -1.27 23.94 36.43
C ILE A 284 -1.71 25.27 37.02
N GLU A 285 -0.74 26.16 37.24
CA GLU A 285 -0.99 27.53 37.67
C GLU A 285 -1.66 28.32 36.53
N THR A 286 -2.77 28.97 36.85
CA THR A 286 -3.50 29.82 35.90
C THR A 286 -3.11 31.28 36.06
N ILE A 287 -3.21 32.05 34.97
CA ILE A 287 -3.00 33.51 34.97
C ILE A 287 -4.01 34.22 35.89
N ASP A 288 -5.19 33.61 36.06
CA ASP A 288 -6.24 34.05 36.97
C ASP A 288 -6.05 33.39 38.34
N GLU A 289 -5.71 34.17 39.37
CA GLU A 289 -5.51 33.68 40.75
C GLU A 289 -6.79 33.11 41.37
N SER A 290 -7.97 33.40 40.79
CA SER A 290 -9.25 32.88 41.26
C SER A 290 -9.60 31.49 40.72
N LYS A 291 -8.72 30.91 39.89
CA LYS A 291 -8.95 29.63 39.21
C LYS A 291 -7.78 28.69 39.41
N VAL A 292 -8.07 27.41 39.22
CA VAL A 292 -7.08 26.33 39.24
C VAL A 292 -7.35 25.45 38.04
N ALA A 293 -6.30 25.12 37.28
CA ALA A 293 -6.39 24.16 36.19
C ALA A 293 -5.78 22.81 36.63
N VAL A 294 -6.45 21.72 36.27
CA VAL A 294 -5.98 20.36 36.54
C VAL A 294 -5.96 19.58 35.25
N VAL A 295 -4.86 18.85 35.04
CA VAL A 295 -4.65 17.96 33.91
C VAL A 295 -4.63 16.52 34.41
N LEU A 296 -5.50 15.70 33.83
CA LEU A 296 -5.51 14.26 34.03
C LEU A 296 -4.92 13.59 32.80
N THR A 297 -3.85 12.82 32.98
CA THR A 297 -3.27 11.99 31.93
C THR A 297 -3.50 10.53 32.28
N VAL A 298 -4.21 9.81 31.40
CA VAL A 298 -4.45 8.36 31.50
C VAL A 298 -3.50 7.66 30.52
N ASN A 299 -2.61 6.82 31.04
CA ASN A 299 -1.63 6.05 30.29
C ASN A 299 -2.31 4.85 29.61
N SER A 300 -3.13 5.12 28.60
CA SER A 300 -3.69 4.14 27.67
C SER A 300 -2.89 4.09 26.36
N SER A 301 -3.21 3.16 25.46
CA SER A 301 -2.65 3.12 24.09
C SER A 301 -3.79 3.33 23.08
N PRO A 302 -4.03 4.56 22.57
CA PRO A 302 -3.27 5.80 22.80
C PRO A 302 -3.55 6.48 24.15
N SER A 303 -2.62 7.29 24.66
CA SER A 303 -2.76 7.99 25.95
C SER A 303 -3.81 9.09 25.88
N TRP A 304 -4.67 9.20 26.89
CA TRP A 304 -5.69 10.24 26.95
C TRP A 304 -5.28 11.35 27.91
N THR A 305 -5.55 12.60 27.54
CA THR A 305 -5.27 13.76 28.40
C THR A 305 -6.50 14.65 28.43
N PHE A 306 -6.95 14.96 29.64
CA PHE A 306 -8.10 15.81 29.92
C PHE A 306 -7.64 17.02 30.72
N VAL A 307 -8.23 18.18 30.44
CA VAL A 307 -7.90 19.43 31.13
C VAL A 307 -9.21 20.06 31.58
N ALA A 308 -9.30 20.44 32.85
CA ALA A 308 -10.43 21.19 33.35
C ALA A 308 -9.98 22.32 34.28
N VAL A 309 -10.85 23.32 34.42
CA VAL A 309 -10.65 24.48 35.27
C VAL A 309 -11.77 24.51 36.32
N GLY A 310 -11.44 24.94 37.53
CA GLY A 310 -12.39 25.18 38.61
C GLY A 310 -11.99 26.42 39.43
N CYS A 311 -12.91 26.91 40.26
CA CYS A 311 -12.63 28.02 41.18
C CYS A 311 -11.84 27.54 42.41
N SER A 312 -11.76 26.21 42.61
CA SER A 312 -10.97 25.57 43.65
C SER A 312 -10.33 24.27 43.12
N LEU A 313 -9.27 23.79 43.77
CA LEU A 313 -8.65 22.50 43.45
C LEU A 313 -9.66 21.32 43.42
N PRO A 314 -10.52 21.10 44.44
CA PRO A 314 -11.50 20.01 44.41
C PRO A 314 -12.51 20.14 43.25
N GLU A 315 -12.95 21.35 42.94
CA GLU A 315 -13.85 21.60 41.81
C GLU A 315 -13.18 21.31 40.46
N ALA A 316 -11.92 21.73 40.29
CA ALA A 316 -11.15 21.46 39.08
C ALA A 316 -10.90 19.94 38.90
N VAL A 317 -10.64 19.23 40.00
CA VAL A 317 -10.51 17.76 40.01
C VAL A 317 -11.83 17.09 39.66
N LYS A 318 -12.96 17.54 40.22
CA LYS A 318 -14.29 17.03 39.85
C LYS A 318 -14.51 17.20 38.34
N ASN A 319 -14.29 18.40 37.81
CA ASN A 319 -14.55 18.70 36.40
C ASN A 319 -13.69 17.84 35.45
N VAL A 320 -12.41 17.64 35.76
CA VAL A 320 -11.53 16.82 34.89
C VAL A 320 -11.91 15.34 34.91
N LEU A 321 -12.31 14.81 36.07
CA LEU A 321 -12.77 13.43 36.21
C LEU A 321 -14.12 13.23 35.51
N THR A 322 -15.04 14.17 35.63
CA THR A 322 -16.34 14.14 34.93
C THR A 322 -16.16 14.09 33.41
N GLU A 323 -15.26 14.91 32.84
CA GLU A 323 -14.97 14.87 31.41
C GLU A 323 -14.31 13.56 30.97
N ALA A 324 -13.40 13.01 31.78
CA ALA A 324 -12.82 11.71 31.52
C ALA A 324 -13.87 10.58 31.55
N LEU A 325 -14.78 10.59 32.51
CA LEU A 325 -15.88 9.62 32.61
C LEU A 325 -16.80 9.68 31.39
N LYS A 326 -17.24 10.88 30.99
CA LYS A 326 -18.07 11.07 29.79
C LYS A 326 -17.38 10.50 28.54
N PHE A 327 -16.08 10.74 28.41
CA PHE A 327 -15.28 10.20 27.31
C PHE A 327 -15.20 8.67 27.33
N MET A 328 -14.89 8.08 28.49
CA MET A 328 -14.75 6.62 28.63
C MET A 328 -16.07 5.88 28.39
N VAL A 329 -17.19 6.45 28.82
CA VAL A 329 -18.53 5.92 28.55
C VAL A 329 -18.87 6.02 27.06
N LYS A 330 -18.55 7.15 26.41
CA LYS A 330 -18.79 7.34 24.96
C LYS A 330 -17.92 6.47 24.07
N MET A 331 -16.71 6.14 24.51
CA MET A 331 -15.79 5.21 23.85
C MET A 331 -16.29 3.75 23.89
N ARG A 332 -17.15 3.41 24.86
CA ARG A 332 -17.73 2.07 25.04
C ARG A 332 -19.03 1.89 24.23
N LEU A 333 -19.67 2.98 23.80
CA LEU A 333 -20.83 3.01 22.89
C LEU A 333 -20.41 2.90 21.42
#